data_AF-A0A0M0JPW6-F1
#
_entry.id   AF-A0A0M0JPW6-F1
#
_cell.length_a   1.000
_cell.length_b   1.000
_cell.length_c   1.000
_cell.angle_alpha   90.00
_cell.angle_beta   90.00
_cell.angle_gamma   90.00
#
_symmetry.space_group_name_H-M   'P 1'
#
loop_
_entity.id
_entity.type
_entity.pdbx_description
1 polymer ?
#
loop_
_entity_poly.entity_id
_entity_poly.type
_entity_poly.pdbx_seq_one_letter_code
_entity_poly.pdbx_strand_id
1 'polypeptide(L)'
;MFVESALGVACGGGRVYVADVTGYRVIGFDEALRARRFLIDQSSLPSSLTSSLGCTPRTAGGRYQGPSCFNPHGLAFSAARGGRLWVSDPDNGALFLFDTTRDGAFVRAVKDASLFTAPRGITLLPPAPSAGFRGALVVAEARRVVMLSLTGQRLFHALRLVGAVNILGLSVNSARREVYAADPAAKAVFVIAYDEVALNALHLRHEQGSVEERAEVSSCEQRCRVVNDRNDAASVK
;
A
#
# COMPACT_ATOMS: atom_id res chain seq x y z
N MET A 1 -5.30 -25.72 7.50
CA MET A 1 -5.86 -24.35 7.46
C MET A 1 -5.49 -23.77 6.10
N PHE A 2 -6.46 -23.24 5.36
CA PHE A 2 -6.29 -22.76 3.98
C PHE A 2 -6.29 -21.23 3.93
N VAL A 3 -5.82 -20.65 2.83
CA VAL A 3 -6.10 -19.24 2.49
C VAL A 3 -7.48 -19.26 1.83
N GLU A 4 -8.41 -18.46 2.35
CA GLU A 4 -9.80 -18.48 1.88
C GLU A 4 -10.03 -17.48 0.76
N SER A 5 -9.38 -16.31 0.84
CA SER A 5 -9.37 -15.31 -0.24
C SER A 5 -8.11 -14.44 -0.19
N ALA A 6 -7.21 -14.61 -1.18
CA ALA A 6 -5.96 -13.85 -1.26
C ALA A 6 -6.14 -12.59 -2.12
N LEU A 7 -6.06 -11.39 -1.52
CA LEU A 7 -6.09 -10.13 -2.28
C LEU A 7 -4.75 -9.38 -2.35
N GLY A 8 -3.77 -9.78 -1.53
CA GLY A 8 -2.44 -9.19 -1.54
C GLY A 8 -1.37 -10.19 -1.18
N VAL A 9 -0.20 -9.99 -1.78
CA VAL A 9 1.01 -10.77 -1.52
C VAL A 9 2.20 -9.83 -1.39
N ALA A 10 3.09 -10.13 -0.45
CA ALA A 10 4.38 -9.48 -0.33
C ALA A 10 5.46 -10.51 0.00
N CYS A 11 6.67 -10.28 -0.48
CA CYS A 11 7.82 -11.16 -0.21
C CYS A 11 8.94 -10.37 0.46
N GLY A 12 9.61 -11.00 1.43
CA GLY A 12 10.81 -10.45 2.05
C GLY A 12 11.11 -11.05 3.41
N GLY A 13 12.34 -10.87 3.89
CA GLY A 13 12.78 -11.46 5.17
C GLY A 13 12.73 -12.99 5.20
N GLY A 14 12.89 -13.63 4.03
CA GLY A 14 12.77 -15.08 3.88
C GLY A 14 11.34 -15.62 4.03
N ARG A 15 10.33 -14.79 3.75
CA ARG A 15 8.91 -15.15 3.89
C ARG A 15 8.06 -14.64 2.75
N VAL A 16 6.94 -15.32 2.52
CA VAL A 16 5.82 -14.86 1.69
C VAL A 16 4.65 -14.53 2.61
N TYR A 17 4.14 -13.32 2.53
CA TYR A 17 2.98 -12.86 3.28
C TYR A 17 1.77 -12.78 2.37
N VAL A 18 0.63 -13.28 2.84
CA VAL A 18 -0.63 -13.31 2.08
C VAL A 18 -1.73 -12.67 2.91
N ALA A 19 -2.45 -11.71 2.32
CA ALA A 19 -3.62 -11.10 2.92
C ALA A 19 -4.84 -11.99 2.67
N ASP A 20 -5.24 -12.72 3.71
CA ASP A 20 -6.40 -13.62 3.73
C ASP A 20 -7.61 -12.83 4.25
N VAL A 21 -8.36 -12.28 3.30
CA VAL A 21 -9.37 -11.24 3.52
C VAL A 21 -10.59 -11.81 4.23
N THR A 22 -11.06 -12.98 3.77
CA THR A 22 -12.17 -13.70 4.44
C THR A 22 -11.78 -14.17 5.84
N GLY A 23 -10.50 -14.51 6.03
CA GLY A 23 -9.94 -14.86 7.33
C GLY A 23 -9.58 -13.65 8.21
N TYR A 24 -9.73 -12.41 7.71
CA TYR A 24 -9.36 -11.16 8.39
C TYR A 24 -7.97 -11.20 9.01
N ARG A 25 -6.98 -11.64 8.23
CA ARG A 25 -5.63 -11.92 8.72
C ARG A 25 -4.57 -11.86 7.61
N VAL A 26 -3.33 -11.66 8.00
CA VAL A 26 -2.16 -11.88 7.16
C VAL A 26 -1.46 -13.15 7.61
N ILE A 27 -1.18 -14.04 6.67
CA ILE A 27 -0.49 -15.31 6.91
C ILE A 27 0.90 -15.22 6.30
N GLY A 28 1.94 -15.49 7.08
CA GLY A 28 3.30 -15.61 6.59
C GLY A 28 3.74 -17.08 6.49
N PHE A 29 4.27 -17.42 5.33
CA PHE A 29 4.87 -18.70 4.98
C PHE A 29 6.38 -18.54 4.90
N ASP A 30 7.13 -19.59 5.27
CA ASP A 30 8.55 -19.67 4.93
C ASP A 30 8.77 -19.84 3.41
N GLU A 31 10.02 -19.71 2.95
CA GLU A 31 10.36 -19.85 1.52
C GLU A 31 10.01 -21.23 0.94
N ALA A 32 9.95 -22.26 1.78
CA ALA A 32 9.53 -23.59 1.35
C ALA A 32 8.00 -23.76 1.29
N LEU A 33 7.24 -22.75 1.72
CA LEU A 33 5.78 -22.78 1.90
C LEU A 33 5.30 -23.92 2.82
N ARG A 34 6.18 -24.44 3.68
CA ARG A 34 5.95 -25.67 4.45
C ARG A 34 5.47 -25.41 5.87
N ALA A 35 5.75 -24.24 6.45
CA ALA A 35 5.28 -23.89 7.78
C ALA A 35 4.60 -22.50 7.82
N ARG A 36 3.38 -22.48 8.40
CA ARG A 36 2.73 -21.25 8.88
C ARG A 36 3.48 -20.80 10.12
N ARG A 37 4.26 -19.73 10.00
CA ARG A 37 5.05 -19.23 11.14
C ARG A 37 4.56 -17.90 11.67
N PHE A 38 3.65 -17.25 10.96
CA PHE A 38 3.34 -15.86 11.20
C PHE A 38 1.87 -15.58 10.92
N LEU A 39 1.20 -14.98 11.89
CA LEU A 39 -0.20 -14.61 11.83
C LEU A 39 -0.34 -13.19 12.38
N ILE A 40 -0.80 -12.27 11.54
CA ILE A 40 -1.31 -10.97 11.99
C ILE A 40 -2.82 -11.03 11.82
N ASP A 41 -3.56 -10.73 12.87
CA ASP A 41 -5.01 -10.56 12.80
C ASP A 41 -5.43 -9.39 13.69
N GLN A 42 -6.73 -9.20 13.88
CA GLN A 42 -7.24 -8.15 14.78
C GLN A 42 -6.71 -8.23 16.22
N SER A 43 -6.31 -9.40 16.72
CA SER A 43 -5.72 -9.54 18.07
C SER A 43 -4.30 -8.98 18.14
N SER A 44 -3.67 -8.78 16.98
CA SER A 44 -2.40 -8.07 16.87
C SER A 44 -2.54 -6.55 17.01
N LEU A 45 -3.78 -6.01 16.94
CA LEU A 45 -4.04 -4.59 17.12
C LEU A 45 -4.23 -4.25 18.61
N PRO A 46 -3.72 -3.09 19.08
CA PRO A 46 -3.96 -2.65 20.45
C PRO A 46 -5.44 -2.34 20.66
N SER A 47 -5.95 -2.63 21.85
CA SER A 47 -7.37 -2.46 22.20
C SER A 47 -7.87 -1.02 21.99
N SER A 48 -7.05 -0.02 22.30
CA SER A 48 -7.35 1.40 22.08
C SER A 48 -7.60 1.73 20.60
N LEU A 49 -6.91 1.07 19.68
CA LEU A 49 -7.13 1.22 18.25
C LEU A 49 -8.42 0.50 17.83
N THR A 50 -8.66 -0.72 18.30
CA THR A 50 -9.92 -1.41 17.97
C THR A 50 -11.16 -0.63 18.40
N SER A 51 -11.09 0.04 19.56
CA SER A 51 -12.17 0.93 20.03
C SER A 51 -12.34 2.17 19.14
N SER A 52 -11.26 2.79 18.68
CA SER A 52 -11.35 3.99 17.81
C SER A 52 -11.72 3.67 16.36
N LEU A 53 -11.54 2.42 15.92
CA LEU A 53 -12.08 1.91 14.67
C LEU A 53 -13.58 1.56 14.78
N GLY A 54 -14.12 1.47 16.00
CA GLY A 54 -15.54 1.22 16.24
C GLY A 54 -15.97 -0.22 15.92
N CYS A 55 -15.05 -1.17 15.90
CA CYS A 55 -15.33 -2.56 15.53
C CYS A 55 -15.25 -3.52 16.74
N THR A 56 -15.95 -4.65 16.61
CA THR A 56 -16.11 -5.63 17.68
C THR A 56 -15.03 -6.71 17.62
N PRO A 57 -14.30 -6.99 18.73
CA PRO A 57 -13.30 -8.05 18.77
C PRO A 57 -13.91 -9.44 18.51
N ARG A 58 -13.06 -10.42 18.15
CA ARG A 58 -13.47 -11.84 18.02
C ARG A 58 -14.17 -12.31 19.29
N THR A 59 -15.38 -12.82 19.16
CA THR A 59 -15.98 -13.63 20.22
C THR A 59 -15.31 -15.01 20.27
N ALA A 60 -15.31 -15.61 21.47
CA ALA A 60 -14.87 -16.99 21.67
C ALA A 60 -15.72 -17.91 20.78
N GLY A 61 -15.10 -18.56 19.78
CA GLY A 61 -15.79 -19.34 18.74
C GLY A 61 -15.27 -19.08 17.32
N GLY A 62 -14.43 -18.06 17.13
CA GLY A 62 -13.65 -17.91 15.89
C GLY A 62 -14.38 -17.28 14.71
N ARG A 63 -15.65 -16.91 14.87
CA ARG A 63 -16.42 -16.17 13.85
C ARG A 63 -16.41 -14.68 14.20
N TYR A 64 -16.13 -13.86 13.20
CA TYR A 64 -16.23 -12.40 13.31
C TYR A 64 -17.71 -12.03 13.20
N GLN A 65 -18.30 -11.51 14.28
CA GLN A 65 -19.67 -10.99 14.30
C GLN A 65 -19.59 -9.47 14.48
N GLY A 66 -19.72 -8.73 13.37
CA GLY A 66 -19.62 -7.27 13.32
C GLY A 66 -18.62 -6.76 12.29
N PRO A 67 -18.48 -5.43 12.12
CA PRO A 67 -17.47 -4.85 11.25
C PRO A 67 -16.08 -5.32 11.70
N SER A 68 -15.25 -5.76 10.75
CA SER A 68 -13.92 -6.28 11.07
C SER A 68 -12.96 -5.15 11.47
N CYS A 69 -12.23 -5.33 12.57
CA CYS A 69 -11.13 -4.43 12.96
C CYS A 69 -9.92 -4.51 12.02
N PHE A 70 -9.88 -5.49 11.14
CA PHE A 70 -8.74 -5.76 10.29
C PHE A 70 -9.17 -6.46 9.01
N ASN A 71 -9.24 -5.73 7.89
CA ASN A 71 -9.53 -6.27 6.57
C ASN A 71 -8.32 -6.09 5.64
N PRO A 72 -7.29 -6.96 5.71
CA PRO A 72 -6.05 -6.75 4.97
C PRO A 72 -6.29 -6.94 3.47
N HIS A 73 -5.88 -5.98 2.64
CA HIS A 73 -5.97 -6.08 1.18
C HIS A 73 -4.59 -6.06 0.53
N GLY A 74 -3.94 -4.91 0.48
CA GLY A 74 -2.61 -4.74 -0.07
C GLY A 74 -1.53 -4.98 0.97
N LEU A 75 -0.40 -5.56 0.55
CA LEU A 75 0.76 -5.82 1.40
C LEU A 75 2.02 -5.23 0.76
N ALA A 76 2.90 -4.64 1.57
CA ALA A 76 4.21 -4.23 1.09
C ALA A 76 5.29 -4.40 2.16
N PHE A 77 6.35 -5.14 1.85
CA PHE A 77 7.43 -5.46 2.78
C PHE A 77 8.63 -4.52 2.60
N SER A 78 9.12 -3.94 3.69
CA SER A 78 10.30 -3.08 3.73
C SER A 78 11.44 -3.75 4.49
N ALA A 79 12.43 -4.28 3.75
CA ALA A 79 13.68 -4.79 4.34
C ALA A 79 14.48 -3.67 5.01
N ALA A 80 14.54 -2.49 4.37
CA ALA A 80 15.28 -1.31 4.81
C ALA A 80 14.85 -0.78 6.20
N ARG A 81 13.71 -1.22 6.72
CA ARG A 81 13.20 -0.83 8.04
C ARG A 81 13.24 -1.96 9.07
N GLY A 82 14.14 -2.93 8.88
CA GLY A 82 14.26 -4.06 9.80
C GLY A 82 13.03 -4.96 9.74
N GLY A 83 12.61 -5.33 8.53
CA GLY A 83 11.49 -6.25 8.31
C GLY A 83 10.15 -5.68 8.75
N ARG A 84 9.73 -4.56 8.13
CA ARG A 84 8.40 -3.98 8.37
C ARG A 84 7.44 -4.41 7.28
N LEU A 85 6.21 -4.73 7.65
CA LEU A 85 5.14 -5.04 6.72
C LEU A 85 4.05 -3.97 6.82
N TRP A 86 3.83 -3.28 5.71
CA TRP A 86 2.66 -2.43 5.52
C TRP A 86 1.50 -3.28 5.06
N VAL A 87 0.32 -2.97 5.60
CA VAL A 87 -0.95 -3.61 5.29
C VAL A 87 -1.97 -2.51 5.07
N SER A 88 -2.70 -2.53 3.96
CA SER A 88 -3.86 -1.65 3.79
C SER A 88 -5.13 -2.32 4.27
N ASP A 89 -6.00 -1.51 4.85
CA ASP A 89 -7.32 -1.89 5.32
C ASP A 89 -8.36 -0.91 4.74
N PRO A 90 -8.98 -1.25 3.60
CA PRO A 90 -9.93 -0.38 2.94
C PRO A 90 -11.23 -0.18 3.73
N ASP A 91 -11.65 -1.14 4.53
CA ASP A 91 -12.91 -1.03 5.30
C ASP A 91 -12.76 -0.05 6.45
N ASN A 92 -11.55 0.03 7.02
CA ASN A 92 -11.23 0.95 8.11
C ASN A 92 -10.60 2.28 7.64
N GLY A 93 -10.42 2.47 6.33
CA GLY A 93 -9.76 3.65 5.77
C GLY A 93 -8.35 3.84 6.34
N ALA A 94 -7.60 2.75 6.50
CA ALA A 94 -6.37 2.74 7.29
C ALA A 94 -5.23 1.99 6.61
N LEU A 95 -4.01 2.37 7.00
CA LEU A 95 -2.79 1.59 6.76
C LEU A 95 -2.22 1.17 8.10
N PHE A 96 -1.82 -0.09 8.22
CA PHE A 96 -1.17 -0.63 9.40
C PHE A 96 0.26 -1.01 9.10
N LEU A 97 1.13 -0.79 10.07
CA LEU A 97 2.53 -1.16 10.02
C LEU A 97 2.83 -2.17 11.12
N PHE A 98 3.40 -3.30 10.73
CA PHE A 98 3.78 -4.38 11.64
C PHE A 98 5.28 -4.66 11.57
N ASP A 99 5.82 -5.12 12.69
CA ASP A 99 7.19 -5.58 12.83
C ASP A 99 7.25 -7.11 12.65
N THR A 100 7.76 -7.55 11.50
CA THR A 100 7.84 -8.97 11.18
C THR A 100 8.97 -9.70 11.91
N THR A 101 9.93 -8.96 12.47
CA THR A 101 11.04 -9.51 13.28
C THR A 101 10.61 -9.80 14.71
N ARG A 102 9.49 -9.22 15.14
CA ARG A 102 8.85 -9.44 16.45
C ARG A 102 7.47 -10.07 16.28
N ASP A 103 7.42 -11.12 15.47
CA ASP A 103 6.22 -11.95 15.23
C ASP A 103 4.94 -11.18 14.91
N GLY A 104 5.07 -10.04 14.22
CA GLY A 104 3.93 -9.27 13.73
C GLY A 104 3.42 -8.26 14.74
N ALA A 105 4.27 -7.86 15.69
CA ALA A 105 3.94 -6.80 16.63
C ALA A 105 3.50 -5.53 15.88
N PHE A 106 2.34 -5.00 16.29
CA PHE A 106 1.84 -3.73 15.78
C PHE A 106 2.83 -2.60 16.09
N VAL A 107 3.10 -1.76 15.10
CA VAL A 107 3.97 -0.59 15.21
C VAL A 107 3.14 0.67 15.22
N ARG A 108 2.31 0.86 14.18
CA ARG A 108 1.45 2.04 14.07
C ARG A 108 0.33 1.85 13.06
N ALA A 109 -0.67 2.72 13.17
CA ALA A 109 -1.69 2.95 12.16
C ALA A 109 -1.49 4.34 11.52
N VAL A 110 -1.87 4.45 10.25
CA VAL A 110 -2.10 5.71 9.54
C VAL A 110 -3.56 5.72 9.17
N LYS A 111 -4.34 6.58 9.81
CA LYS A 111 -5.77 6.76 9.55
C LYS A 111 -6.03 8.24 9.41
N ASP A 112 -6.27 8.67 8.19
CA ASP A 112 -6.52 10.07 7.85
C ASP A 112 -7.46 10.10 6.64
N ALA A 113 -8.72 10.49 6.89
CA ALA A 113 -9.76 10.53 5.87
C ALA A 113 -9.46 11.54 4.75
N SER A 114 -8.56 12.50 4.98
CA SER A 114 -8.09 13.40 3.92
C SER A 114 -7.14 12.70 2.93
N LEU A 115 -6.38 11.70 3.42
CA LEU A 115 -5.44 10.93 2.61
C LEU A 115 -6.11 9.77 1.88
N PHE A 116 -6.98 9.01 2.56
CA PHE A 116 -7.63 7.84 1.97
C PHE A 116 -8.93 7.50 2.70
N THR A 117 -9.92 7.04 1.93
CA THR A 117 -11.17 6.49 2.46
C THR A 117 -11.21 4.97 2.30
N ALA A 118 -10.57 4.40 1.28
CA ALA A 118 -10.51 2.97 1.05
C ALA A 118 -9.17 2.55 0.40
N PRO A 119 -8.05 2.55 1.15
CA PRO A 119 -6.75 2.21 0.60
C PRO A 119 -6.71 0.72 0.22
N ARG A 120 -6.32 0.42 -1.03
CA ARG A 120 -6.30 -0.95 -1.57
C ARG A 120 -4.86 -1.38 -1.86
N GLY A 121 -4.46 -1.48 -3.12
CA GLY A 121 -3.11 -1.88 -3.49
C GLY A 121 -2.06 -0.97 -2.85
N ILE A 122 -0.98 -1.54 -2.36
CA ILE A 122 0.16 -0.78 -1.84
C ILE A 122 1.46 -1.35 -2.40
N THR A 123 2.48 -0.50 -2.55
CA THR A 123 3.83 -0.89 -2.93
C THR A 123 4.85 0.09 -2.37
N LEU A 124 6.14 -0.22 -2.47
CA LEU A 124 7.22 0.63 -1.99
C LEU A 124 8.07 1.12 -3.15
N LEU A 125 8.33 2.42 -3.18
CA LEU A 125 9.46 2.95 -3.92
C LEU A 125 10.74 2.65 -3.12
N PRO A 126 11.76 2.06 -3.75
CA PRO A 126 13.02 1.79 -3.07
C PRO A 126 13.70 3.10 -2.67
N PRO A 127 14.56 3.08 -1.64
CA PRO A 127 15.41 4.22 -1.34
C PRO A 127 16.40 4.46 -2.50
N ALA A 128 16.72 5.72 -2.74
CA ALA A 128 17.77 6.16 -3.64
C ALA A 128 18.74 7.09 -2.89
N PRO A 129 19.72 6.51 -2.17
CA PRO A 129 20.61 7.27 -1.28
C PRO A 129 21.38 8.39 -1.99
N SER A 130 21.77 8.18 -3.25
CA SER A 130 22.46 9.19 -4.07
C SER A 130 21.62 10.44 -4.32
N ALA A 131 20.29 10.34 -4.26
CA ALA A 131 19.35 11.45 -4.39
C ALA A 131 18.84 11.98 -3.04
N GLY A 132 19.31 11.41 -1.91
CA GLY A 132 18.76 11.68 -0.57
C GLY A 132 17.36 11.09 -0.32
N PHE A 133 16.76 10.45 -1.33
CA PHE A 133 15.41 9.89 -1.24
C PHE A 133 15.41 8.59 -0.41
N ARG A 134 14.63 8.59 0.68
CA ARG A 134 14.58 7.45 1.63
C ARG A 134 13.57 6.37 1.24
N GLY A 135 12.96 6.46 0.06
CA GLY A 135 11.86 5.62 -0.37
C GLY A 135 10.50 6.22 0.00
N ALA A 136 9.44 5.64 -0.55
CA ALA A 136 8.06 6.06 -0.31
C ALA A 136 7.12 4.86 -0.28
N LEU A 137 6.03 5.00 0.46
CA LEU A 137 4.89 4.10 0.37
C LEU A 137 3.95 4.65 -0.68
N VAL A 138 3.58 3.82 -1.65
CA VAL A 138 2.62 4.18 -2.71
C VAL A 138 1.35 3.40 -2.46
N VAL A 139 0.22 4.10 -2.46
CA VAL A 139 -1.09 3.59 -2.06
C VAL A 139 -2.09 3.88 -3.15
N ALA A 140 -2.79 2.85 -3.61
CA ALA A 140 -3.92 2.97 -4.51
C ALA A 140 -5.16 3.33 -3.69
N GLU A 141 -5.82 4.40 -4.10
CA GLU A 141 -7.00 4.95 -3.45
C GLU A 141 -8.02 5.30 -4.52
N ALA A 142 -8.99 4.42 -4.74
CA ALA A 142 -10.03 4.55 -5.76
C ALA A 142 -9.48 4.98 -7.14
N ARG A 143 -9.52 6.28 -7.47
CA ARG A 143 -9.12 6.86 -8.77
C ARG A 143 -7.79 7.63 -8.71
N ARG A 144 -7.04 7.48 -7.63
CA ARG A 144 -5.78 8.18 -7.43
C ARG A 144 -4.72 7.27 -6.82
N VAL A 145 -3.48 7.70 -6.97
CA VAL A 145 -2.33 7.12 -6.28
C VAL A 145 -1.80 8.15 -5.29
N VAL A 146 -1.62 7.72 -4.05
CA VAL A 146 -1.13 8.54 -2.94
C VAL A 146 0.28 8.07 -2.58
N MET A 147 1.24 8.98 -2.54
CA MET A 147 2.62 8.70 -2.15
C MET A 147 2.90 9.31 -0.78
N LEU A 148 3.31 8.48 0.16
CA LEU A 148 3.60 8.85 1.53
C LEU A 148 5.07 8.61 1.85
N SER A 149 5.60 9.35 2.81
CA SER A 149 6.87 8.98 3.45
C SER A 149 6.81 7.56 3.98
N LEU A 150 7.94 6.86 4.04
CA LEU A 150 7.98 5.54 4.68
C LEU A 150 7.73 5.60 6.19
N THR A 151 7.65 6.78 6.80
CA THR A 151 7.10 6.89 8.16
C THR A 151 5.58 6.84 8.16
N GLY A 152 4.91 7.06 7.03
CA GLY A 152 3.45 7.10 6.88
C GLY A 152 2.84 8.33 7.54
N GLN A 153 3.56 9.45 7.59
CA GLN A 153 3.11 10.68 8.27
C GLN A 153 2.99 11.87 7.34
N ARG A 154 3.54 11.80 6.13
CA ARG A 154 3.58 12.95 5.22
C ARG A 154 3.22 12.52 3.82
N LEU A 155 2.30 13.24 3.23
CA LEU A 155 1.97 13.16 1.83
C LEU A 155 3.10 13.82 1.03
N PHE A 156 3.69 13.09 0.09
CA PHE A 156 4.56 13.67 -0.93
C PHE A 156 3.73 14.17 -2.10
N HIS A 157 2.73 13.37 -2.48
CA HIS A 157 2.01 13.59 -3.71
C HIS A 157 0.72 12.77 -3.76
N ALA A 158 -0.33 13.33 -4.35
CA ALA A 158 -1.52 12.59 -4.71
C ALA A 158 -1.82 12.84 -6.19
N LEU A 159 -1.78 11.79 -6.99
CA LEU A 159 -1.99 11.86 -8.42
C LEU A 159 -3.34 11.27 -8.77
N ARG A 160 -4.27 12.10 -9.25
CA ARG A 160 -5.53 11.64 -9.82
C ARG A 160 -5.29 11.10 -11.22
N LEU A 161 -5.75 9.88 -11.49
CA LEU A 161 -5.60 9.26 -12.81
C LEU A 161 -6.90 9.46 -13.60
N VAL A 162 -6.82 10.25 -14.67
CA VAL A 162 -7.97 10.49 -15.56
C VAL A 162 -8.38 9.17 -16.22
N GLY A 163 -9.67 8.85 -16.14
CA GLY A 163 -10.21 7.58 -16.66
C GLY A 163 -10.08 6.38 -15.70
N ALA A 164 -9.36 6.51 -14.58
CA ALA A 164 -9.38 5.48 -13.55
C ALA A 164 -10.75 5.42 -12.87
N VAL A 165 -11.19 4.20 -12.58
CA VAL A 165 -12.43 3.85 -11.90
C VAL A 165 -12.12 3.29 -10.51
N ASN A 166 -11.25 2.28 -10.42
CA ASN A 166 -10.93 1.59 -9.19
C ASN A 166 -9.58 0.86 -9.29
N ILE A 167 -8.51 1.56 -8.90
CA ILE A 167 -7.15 1.02 -8.88
C ILE A 167 -7.05 -0.01 -7.76
N LEU A 168 -6.71 -1.25 -8.11
CA LEU A 168 -6.64 -2.36 -7.17
C LEU A 168 -5.21 -2.80 -6.88
N GLY A 169 -4.35 -2.78 -7.90
CA GLY A 169 -2.98 -3.30 -7.83
C GLY A 169 -1.96 -2.22 -8.12
N LEU A 170 -0.85 -2.27 -7.39
CA LEU A 170 0.34 -1.45 -7.66
C LEU A 170 1.56 -2.34 -7.80
N SER A 171 2.44 -2.03 -8.74
CA SER A 171 3.78 -2.60 -8.80
C SER A 171 4.80 -1.54 -9.21
N VAL A 172 6.08 -1.79 -8.94
CA VAL A 172 7.16 -0.84 -9.19
C VAL A 172 8.20 -1.51 -10.08
N ASN A 173 8.60 -0.82 -11.14
CA ASN A 173 9.82 -1.12 -11.87
C ASN A 173 10.86 -0.07 -11.47
N SER A 174 11.75 -0.43 -10.54
CA SER A 174 12.77 0.48 -10.02
C SER A 174 13.82 0.84 -11.06
N ALA A 175 14.19 -0.10 -11.92
CA ALA A 175 15.16 0.13 -12.99
C ALA A 175 14.68 1.20 -13.98
N ARG A 176 13.37 1.24 -14.26
CA ARG A 176 12.74 2.23 -15.14
C ARG A 176 12.17 3.45 -14.41
N ARG A 177 12.21 3.45 -13.07
CA ARG A 177 11.56 4.45 -12.21
C ARG A 177 10.08 4.66 -12.57
N GLU A 178 9.35 3.56 -12.67
CA GLU A 178 7.92 3.56 -13.01
C GLU A 178 7.10 2.84 -11.94
N VAL A 179 5.91 3.37 -11.65
CA VAL A 179 4.84 2.68 -10.91
C VAL A 179 3.77 2.27 -11.90
N TYR A 180 3.33 1.03 -11.82
CA TYR A 180 2.22 0.50 -12.62
C TYR A 180 1.00 0.39 -11.72
N ALA A 181 -0.09 1.04 -12.10
CA ALA A 181 -1.36 1.01 -11.40
C ALA A 181 -2.39 0.27 -12.26
N ALA A 182 -2.83 -0.90 -11.79
CA ALA A 182 -3.79 -1.73 -12.49
C ALA A 182 -5.21 -1.37 -12.07
N ASP A 183 -6.06 -1.08 -13.06
CA ASP A 183 -7.47 -0.80 -12.91
C ASP A 183 -8.29 -1.79 -13.75
N PRO A 184 -8.70 -2.92 -13.16
CA PRO A 184 -9.48 -3.93 -13.87
C PRO A 184 -10.86 -3.41 -14.30
N ALA A 185 -11.44 -2.45 -13.58
CA ALA A 185 -12.74 -1.88 -13.92
C ALA A 185 -12.66 -1.00 -15.18
N ALA A 186 -11.58 -0.22 -15.30
CA ALA A 186 -11.25 0.54 -16.50
C ALA A 186 -10.63 -0.31 -17.62
N LYS A 187 -10.26 -1.57 -17.33
CA LYS A 187 -9.49 -2.46 -18.23
C LYS A 187 -8.19 -1.81 -18.70
N ALA A 188 -7.50 -1.17 -17.76
CA ALA A 188 -6.34 -0.33 -18.04
C ALA A 188 -5.20 -0.56 -17.06
N VAL A 189 -3.98 -0.35 -17.54
CA VAL A 189 -2.79 -0.16 -16.69
C VAL A 189 -2.23 1.23 -16.92
N PHE A 190 -2.15 2.01 -15.85
CA PHE A 190 -1.53 3.33 -15.86
C PHE A 190 -0.06 3.18 -15.48
N VAL A 191 0.82 3.83 -16.23
CA VAL A 191 2.26 3.89 -15.93
C VAL A 191 2.61 5.29 -15.46
N ILE A 192 3.14 5.41 -14.25
CA ILE A 192 3.49 6.67 -13.60
C ILE A 192 5.01 6.71 -13.44
N ALA A 193 5.69 7.53 -14.24
CA ALA A 193 7.12 7.76 -14.07
C ALA A 193 7.37 8.62 -12.81
N TYR A 194 8.42 8.31 -12.04
CA TYR A 194 8.83 9.10 -10.89
C TYR A 194 10.30 9.54 -11.01
N ASP A 195 10.61 10.66 -10.35
CA ASP A 195 11.95 11.19 -10.23
C ASP A 195 12.31 11.34 -8.74
N GLU A 196 13.39 10.67 -8.33
CA GLU A 196 13.81 10.59 -6.93
C GLU A 196 14.30 11.94 -6.40
N VAL A 197 14.90 12.77 -7.25
CA VAL A 197 15.39 14.11 -6.87
C VAL A 197 14.19 15.04 -6.66
N ALA A 198 13.22 15.00 -7.56
CA ALA A 198 11.98 15.77 -7.43
C ALA A 198 11.18 15.32 -6.19
N LEU A 199 11.05 14.01 -5.96
CA LEU A 199 10.40 13.48 -4.77
C LEU A 199 11.13 13.88 -3.47
N ASN A 200 12.47 13.87 -3.47
CA ASN A 200 13.24 14.32 -2.32
C ASN A 200 13.09 15.84 -2.08
N ALA A 201 13.07 16.65 -3.14
CA ALA A 201 12.83 18.09 -3.02
C ALA A 201 11.44 18.38 -2.42
N LEU A 202 10.40 17.66 -2.86
CA LEU A 202 9.06 17.73 -2.26
C LEU A 202 9.07 17.32 -0.78
N HIS A 203 9.80 16.27 -0.43
CA HIS A 203 9.97 15.85 0.96
C HIS A 203 10.55 16.96 1.84
N LEU A 204 11.63 17.60 1.38
CA LEU A 204 12.34 18.65 2.11
C LEU A 204 11.50 19.93 2.27
N ARG A 205 10.73 20.32 1.24
CA ARG A 205 9.82 21.47 1.32
C ARG A 205 8.74 21.26 2.40
N HIS A 206 8.13 20.07 2.43
CA HIS A 206 7.18 19.72 3.48
C HIS A 206 7.84 19.65 4.87
N GLU A 207 9.12 19.28 4.97
CA GLU A 207 9.87 19.33 6.24
C GLU A 207 10.04 20.74 6.80
N GLN A 208 10.13 21.73 5.93
CA GLN A 208 10.34 23.13 6.30
C GLN A 208 9.03 23.88 6.60
N GLY A 209 7.88 23.19 6.61
CA GLY A 209 6.60 23.79 6.97
C GLY A 209 6.04 24.79 5.98
N SER A 210 6.54 24.82 4.73
CA SER A 210 5.91 25.60 3.67
C SER A 210 4.58 24.93 3.29
N VAL A 211 3.49 25.60 3.67
CA VAL A 211 2.05 25.47 3.34
C VAL A 211 1.64 24.38 2.35
N GLU A 212 0.50 23.74 2.67
CA GLU A 212 -0.34 22.88 1.83
C GLU A 212 -0.56 23.43 0.40
N GLU A 213 0.42 23.31 -0.47
CA GLU A 213 0.15 23.34 -1.88
C GLU A 213 -0.45 21.97 -2.22
N ARG A 214 -1.77 21.94 -2.45
CA ARG A 214 -2.34 20.98 -3.40
C ARG A 214 -1.63 21.25 -4.72
N ALA A 215 -0.44 20.70 -4.87
CA ALA A 215 0.25 20.65 -6.13
C ALA A 215 -0.55 19.65 -6.98
N GLU A 216 -1.65 20.13 -7.58
CA GLU A 216 -2.12 19.63 -8.86
C GLU A 216 -0.97 19.89 -9.84
N VAL A 217 0.02 18.99 -9.80
CA VAL A 217 1.11 18.99 -10.75
C VAL A 217 0.51 18.52 -12.07
N SER A 218 0.02 19.48 -12.84
CA SER A 218 -0.41 19.32 -14.23
C SER A 218 0.69 18.72 -15.13
N SER A 219 1.95 18.67 -14.67
CA SER A 219 3.04 18.05 -15.44
C SER A 219 3.00 16.50 -15.46
N CYS A 220 2.17 15.86 -14.64
CA CYS A 220 2.01 14.39 -14.71
C CYS A 220 1.06 13.96 -15.84
N GLU A 221 0.21 14.84 -16.37
CA GLU A 221 -0.58 14.55 -17.57
C GLU A 221 0.31 14.22 -18.78
N GLN A 222 1.56 14.70 -18.79
CA GLN A 222 2.53 14.38 -19.86
C GLN A 222 3.28 13.05 -19.66
N ARG A 223 3.21 12.41 -18.48
CA ARG A 223 4.03 11.22 -18.16
C ARG A 223 3.22 9.99 -17.74
N CYS A 224 1.90 10.13 -17.62
CA CYS A 224 1.00 9.00 -17.48
C CYS A 224 0.62 8.47 -18.86
N ARG A 225 1.08 7.25 -19.18
CA ARG A 225 0.58 6.53 -20.34
C ARG A 225 -0.38 5.43 -19.90
N VAL A 226 -1.47 5.28 -20.64
CA VAL A 226 -2.44 4.20 -20.47
C VAL A 226 -2.09 3.11 -21.46
N VAL A 227 -1.81 1.91 -20.96
CA VAL A 227 -1.61 0.72 -21.80
C VAL A 227 -2.93 -0.05 -21.78
N ASN A 228 -3.60 -0.14 -22.94
CA ASN A 228 -4.84 -0.88 -23.13
C ASN A 228 -4.66 -1.91 -24.25
N ASP A 229 -5.18 -3.12 -24.06
CA ASP A 229 -5.10 -4.25 -25.02
C ASP A 229 -5.69 -3.97 -26.42
N ARG A 230 -6.34 -2.82 -26.62
CA ARG A 230 -7.07 -2.54 -27.86
C ARG A 230 -6.31 -1.78 -28.94
N ASN A 231 -5.11 -1.21 -28.71
CA ASN A 231 -4.48 -0.33 -29.72
C ASN A 231 -2.96 -0.45 -29.95
N ASP A 232 -2.19 -1.28 -29.25
CA ASP A 232 -0.73 -1.34 -29.47
C ASP A 232 -0.29 -2.23 -30.65
N ALA A 233 -1.23 -2.74 -31.46
CA ALA A 233 -0.92 -3.42 -32.72
C ALA A 233 -0.77 -2.47 -33.93
N ALA A 234 -1.00 -1.16 -33.78
CA ALA A 234 -0.93 -0.22 -34.90
C ALA A 234 -0.40 1.16 -34.49
N SER A 235 0.92 1.31 -34.38
CA SER A 235 1.72 2.44 -34.90
C SER A 235 3.10 2.52 -34.23
N VAL A 236 4.04 1.71 -34.73
CA VAL A 236 5.45 2.11 -34.83
C VAL A 236 5.85 1.98 -36.29
N LYS A 237 5.34 2.93 -37.08
CA LYS A 237 5.97 3.65 -38.19
C LYS A 237 4.98 4.67 -38.72
#